data_AF-A0A4D6NC51-F1
#
_entry.id   AF-A0A4D6NC51-F1
#
_cell.length_a   1.000
_cell.length_b   1.000
_cell.length_c   1.000
_cell.angle_alpha   90.00
_cell.angle_beta   90.00
_cell.angle_gamma   90.00
#
_symmetry.space_group_name_H-M   'P 1'
#
loop_
_entity.id
_entity.type
_entity.pdbx_description
1 polymer ?
#
loop_
_entity_poly.entity_id
_entity_poly.type
_entity_poly.pdbx_seq_one_letter_code
_entity_poly.pdbx_strand_id
1 'polypeptide(L)'
;MVKERSEKNKISRAQYTFVHTTGSKTCAEIREEERMKNVDAKEPSRVEMFLLTHKPKDGNKTKDGTSRTVSELEEAITLHPEAEESTTQDDLFSQVLGKERPGFVCTYGKGVAPTDLWGTKSTIEIQKIIDEVKRNARVEIQEEMQVKLQEQVEAIKTEMFTGFKTFLAQLQTCFPTVAIPEFSSMWNPNINERDMKDKIKSHRKKKRKEEKAQKKLVESKSKESKAKKAKVLKDLNVPEHPLTMSPNMTLNELKAKTPQKGNFNGYKLKKSGKK
;
A
#
# COMPACT_ATOMS: atom_id res chain seq x y z
N MET A 1 6.80 49.67 7.94
CA MET A 1 6.47 48.24 8.14
C MET A 1 5.22 47.76 7.38
N VAL A 2 4.04 48.40 7.50
CA VAL A 2 2.80 47.89 6.85
C VAL A 2 2.85 47.92 5.31
N LYS A 3 3.32 49.02 4.70
CA LYS A 3 3.44 49.16 3.23
C LYS A 3 4.39 48.13 2.62
N GLU A 4 5.58 47.98 3.21
CA GLU A 4 6.58 46.99 2.80
C GLU A 4 6.06 45.53 2.87
N ARG A 5 5.32 45.19 3.92
CA ARG A 5 4.68 43.87 4.05
C ARG A 5 3.61 43.65 2.97
N SER A 6 2.84 44.69 2.64
CA SER A 6 1.83 44.63 1.58
C SER A 6 2.44 44.39 0.20
N GLU A 7 3.53 45.08 -0.13
CA GLU A 7 4.27 44.89 -1.39
C GLU A 7 4.84 43.48 -1.49
N LYS A 8 5.49 42.99 -0.43
CA LYS A 8 5.98 41.59 -0.37
C LYS A 8 4.85 40.57 -0.56
N ASN A 9 3.69 40.79 0.06
CA ASN A 9 2.54 39.91 -0.09
C ASN A 9 1.96 39.94 -1.52
N LYS A 10 1.93 41.11 -2.17
CA LYS A 10 1.50 41.23 -3.58
C LYS A 10 2.42 40.43 -4.51
N ILE A 11 3.73 40.57 -4.34
CA ILE A 11 4.73 39.81 -5.12
C ILE A 11 4.57 38.31 -4.89
N SER A 12 4.44 37.88 -3.63
CA SER A 12 4.22 36.47 -3.28
C SER A 12 2.92 35.92 -3.89
N ARG A 13 1.83 36.69 -3.84
CA ARG A 13 0.55 36.30 -4.44
C ARG A 13 0.61 36.23 -5.96
N ALA A 14 1.39 37.10 -6.61
CA ALA A 14 1.61 37.04 -8.05
C ALA A 14 2.42 35.79 -8.48
N GLN A 15 3.31 35.30 -7.61
CA GLN A 15 4.05 34.05 -7.84
C GLN A 15 3.22 32.79 -7.58
N TYR A 16 2.05 32.90 -6.94
CA TYR A 16 1.18 31.76 -6.65
C TYR A 16 0.30 31.40 -7.85
N THR A 17 0.80 30.47 -8.67
CA THR A 17 0.19 30.08 -9.95
C THR A 17 -0.76 28.88 -9.87
N PHE A 18 -0.65 28.06 -8.81
CA PHE A 18 -1.38 26.79 -8.66
C PHE A 18 -2.56 26.96 -7.70
N VAL A 19 -3.77 27.02 -8.24
CA VAL A 19 -4.97 27.18 -7.41
C VAL A 19 -5.68 25.84 -7.28
N HIS A 20 -5.88 25.41 -6.05
CA HIS A 20 -6.65 24.23 -5.69
C HIS A 20 -8.14 24.43 -6.01
N THR A 21 -8.82 23.40 -6.50
CA THR A 21 -10.23 23.45 -6.97
C THR A 21 -11.21 22.70 -6.06
N THR A 22 -10.75 22.03 -5.00
CA THR A 22 -11.59 21.10 -4.20
C THR A 22 -12.43 21.76 -3.11
N GLY A 23 -12.38 23.09 -2.99
CA GLY A 23 -13.06 23.83 -1.92
C GLY A 23 -12.50 23.50 -0.54
N SER A 24 -13.38 23.12 0.40
CA SER A 24 -13.03 22.85 1.81
C SER A 24 -12.47 21.45 2.06
N LYS A 25 -12.41 20.58 1.04
CA LYS A 25 -11.87 19.22 1.21
C LYS A 25 -10.37 19.23 1.41
N THR A 26 -9.90 18.50 2.41
CA THR A 26 -8.48 18.31 2.69
C THR A 26 -7.86 17.25 1.78
N CYS A 27 -6.53 17.29 1.62
CA CYS A 27 -5.84 16.25 0.84
C CYS A 27 -6.00 14.85 1.45
N ALA A 28 -6.10 14.74 2.77
CA ALA A 28 -6.32 13.46 3.45
C ALA A 28 -7.71 12.87 3.12
N GLU A 29 -8.75 13.70 3.12
CA GLU A 29 -10.11 13.27 2.75
C GLU A 29 -10.17 12.80 1.29
N ILE A 30 -9.55 13.53 0.37
CA ILE A 30 -9.54 13.15 -1.05
C ILE A 30 -8.80 11.83 -1.24
N ARG A 31 -7.65 11.62 -0.57
CA ARG A 31 -6.94 10.34 -0.63
C ARG A 31 -7.80 9.18 -0.17
N GLU A 32 -8.54 9.35 0.93
CA GLU A 32 -9.41 8.29 1.45
C GLU A 32 -10.61 8.04 0.54
N GLU A 33 -11.21 9.10 -0.03
CA GLU A 33 -12.28 8.98 -1.01
C GLU A 33 -11.84 8.18 -2.25
N GLU A 34 -10.66 8.46 -2.80
CA GLU A 34 -10.14 7.71 -3.96
C GLU A 34 -9.73 6.28 -3.60
N ARG A 35 -9.11 6.08 -2.43
CA ARG A 35 -8.80 4.73 -1.93
C ARG A 35 -10.05 3.86 -1.83
N MET A 36 -11.18 4.43 -1.42
CA MET A 36 -12.45 3.71 -1.31
C MET A 36 -13.12 3.42 -2.67
N LYS A 37 -12.78 4.19 -3.72
CA LYS A 37 -13.26 3.95 -5.09
C LYS A 37 -12.41 2.90 -5.81
N ASN A 38 -11.11 2.86 -5.53
CA ASN A 38 -10.19 1.90 -6.12
C ASN A 38 -10.44 0.48 -5.58
N VAL A 39 -10.63 -0.48 -6.48
CA VAL A 39 -10.90 -1.90 -6.13
C VAL A 39 -9.78 -2.49 -5.27
N ASP A 40 -8.53 -2.10 -5.56
CA ASP A 40 -7.34 -2.56 -4.86
C ASP A 40 -7.05 -1.79 -3.55
N ALA A 41 -7.90 -0.83 -3.17
CA ALA A 41 -7.70 0.07 -2.04
C ALA A 41 -6.33 0.79 -2.05
N LYS A 42 -5.79 1.02 -3.25
CA LYS A 42 -4.50 1.69 -3.49
C LYS A 42 -4.62 3.19 -3.24
N GLU A 43 -3.58 3.76 -2.62
CA GLU A 43 -3.47 5.21 -2.46
C GLU A 43 -3.23 5.89 -3.81
N PRO A 44 -3.84 7.07 -4.05
CA PRO A 44 -3.58 7.81 -5.26
C PRO A 44 -2.13 8.29 -5.31
N SER A 45 -1.56 8.29 -6.50
CA SER A 45 -0.18 8.77 -6.73
C SER A 45 -0.07 10.28 -6.46
N ARG A 46 1.16 10.81 -6.36
CA ARG A 46 1.35 12.27 -6.22
C ARG A 46 0.80 13.03 -7.43
N VAL A 47 1.00 12.50 -8.63
CA VAL A 47 0.49 13.10 -9.87
C VAL A 47 -1.03 13.05 -9.87
N GLU A 48 -1.62 11.88 -9.61
CA GLU A 48 -3.07 11.70 -9.55
C GLU A 48 -3.70 12.65 -8.52
N MET A 49 -3.09 12.74 -7.33
CA MET A 49 -3.51 13.67 -6.28
C MET A 49 -3.50 15.12 -6.76
N PHE A 50 -2.48 15.54 -7.53
CA PHE A 50 -2.43 16.88 -8.11
C PHE A 50 -3.53 17.09 -9.15
N LEU A 51 -3.74 16.13 -10.05
CA LEU A 51 -4.78 16.21 -11.07
C LEU A 51 -6.18 16.29 -10.42
N LEU A 52 -6.46 15.49 -9.39
CA LEU A 52 -7.72 15.52 -8.63
C LEU A 52 -7.97 16.86 -7.94
N THR A 53 -6.89 17.53 -7.53
CA THR A 53 -6.97 18.75 -6.73
C THR A 53 -6.91 20.04 -7.53
N HIS A 54 -6.41 19.98 -8.78
CA HIS A 54 -6.18 21.14 -9.63
C HIS A 54 -6.95 21.10 -10.94
N LYS A 55 -7.60 19.96 -11.28
CA LYS A 55 -8.60 19.93 -12.34
C LYS A 55 -9.94 20.48 -11.82
N PRO A 56 -10.59 21.40 -12.55
CA PRO A 56 -11.90 21.89 -12.20
C PRO A 56 -12.95 20.86 -12.58
N LYS A 57 -13.95 20.65 -11.72
CA LYS A 57 -15.05 19.71 -11.98
C LYS A 57 -15.98 20.18 -13.11
N ASP A 58 -16.14 21.50 -13.22
CA ASP A 58 -17.18 22.11 -14.06
C ASP A 58 -16.67 22.57 -15.43
N GLY A 59 -15.51 22.08 -15.88
CA GLY A 59 -14.89 22.49 -17.15
C GLY A 59 -14.46 23.98 -17.20
N ASN A 60 -14.56 24.69 -16.08
CA ASN A 60 -14.18 26.10 -15.99
C ASN A 60 -12.68 26.27 -16.24
N LYS A 61 -12.25 27.33 -16.93
CA LYS A 61 -10.84 27.51 -17.28
C LYS A 61 -10.01 27.73 -16.01
N THR A 62 -9.06 26.83 -15.74
CA THR A 62 -8.07 27.07 -14.69
C THR A 62 -7.16 28.23 -15.10
N LYS A 63 -6.46 28.82 -14.12
CA LYS A 63 -5.41 29.79 -14.43
C LYS A 63 -4.39 29.15 -15.38
N ASP A 64 -3.86 29.95 -16.31
CA ASP A 64 -2.93 29.51 -17.36
C ASP A 64 -1.75 28.68 -16.83
N GLY A 65 -1.23 29.01 -15.64
CA GLY A 65 -0.15 28.25 -15.01
C GLY A 65 -0.55 26.85 -14.55
N THR A 66 -1.78 26.67 -14.05
CA THR A 66 -2.28 25.38 -13.57
C THR A 66 -2.65 24.46 -14.73
N SER A 67 -3.35 24.97 -15.75
CA SER A 67 -3.68 24.18 -16.95
C SER A 67 -2.43 23.66 -17.63
N ARG A 68 -1.39 24.49 -17.78
CA ARG A 68 -0.12 24.09 -18.36
C ARG A 68 0.52 22.93 -17.61
N THR A 69 0.61 23.00 -16.28
CA THR A 69 1.21 21.91 -15.49
C THR A 69 0.37 20.64 -15.49
N VAL A 70 -0.96 20.77 -15.53
CA VAL A 70 -1.86 19.61 -15.67
C VAL A 70 -1.59 18.91 -17.00
N SER A 71 -1.50 19.65 -18.10
CA SER A 71 -1.19 19.09 -19.41
C SER A 71 0.23 18.48 -19.48
N GLU A 72 1.24 19.14 -18.92
CA GLU A 72 2.60 18.60 -18.85
C GLU A 72 2.66 17.29 -18.03
N LEU A 73 1.87 17.17 -16.95
CA LEU A 73 1.75 15.93 -16.18
C LEU A 73 1.00 14.83 -16.91
N GLU A 74 -0.10 15.15 -17.60
CA GLU A 74 -0.82 14.19 -18.44
C GLU A 74 0.06 13.65 -19.57
N GLU A 75 0.83 14.52 -20.23
CA GLU A 75 1.80 14.13 -21.25
C GLU A 75 2.92 13.26 -20.65
N ALA A 76 3.42 13.60 -19.46
CA ALA A 76 4.44 12.78 -18.80
C ALA A 76 3.92 11.38 -18.43
N ILE A 77 2.66 11.26 -18.01
CA ILE A 77 2.01 9.96 -17.76
C ILE A 77 1.88 9.15 -19.06
N THR A 78 1.48 9.79 -20.18
CA THR A 78 1.32 9.06 -21.45
C THR A 78 2.64 8.57 -22.02
N LEU A 79 3.74 9.31 -21.79
CA LEU A 79 5.09 8.92 -22.21
C LEU A 79 5.71 7.86 -21.30
N HIS A 80 5.41 7.88 -20.00
CA HIS A 80 6.03 7.03 -18.98
C HIS A 80 4.99 6.45 -17.99
N PRO A 81 4.10 5.56 -18.44
CA PRO A 81 3.06 4.98 -17.58
C PRO A 81 3.66 4.18 -16.40
N GLU A 82 4.83 3.57 -16.58
CA GLU A 82 5.54 2.84 -15.52
C GLU A 82 6.01 3.75 -14.37
N ALA A 83 6.25 5.03 -14.66
CA ALA A 83 6.76 5.99 -13.68
C ALA A 83 5.63 6.65 -12.86
N GLU A 84 4.37 6.49 -13.27
CA GLU A 84 3.21 7.01 -12.55
C GLU A 84 3.04 6.38 -11.16
N GLU A 85 3.40 5.10 -11.04
CA GLU A 85 3.31 4.37 -9.76
C GLU A 85 4.52 4.61 -8.83
N SER A 86 5.50 5.40 -9.27
CA SER A 86 6.69 5.69 -8.48
C SER A 86 6.33 6.48 -7.22
N THR A 87 6.74 5.95 -6.07
CA THR A 87 6.62 6.64 -4.77
C THR A 87 7.93 7.32 -4.34
N THR A 88 8.91 7.35 -5.24
CA THR A 88 10.23 7.95 -4.98
C THR A 88 10.17 9.48 -5.03
N GLN A 89 11.22 10.12 -4.53
CA GLN A 89 11.30 11.58 -4.55
C GLN A 89 11.43 12.14 -5.98
N ASP A 90 12.00 11.36 -6.90
CA ASP A 90 12.28 11.73 -8.30
C ASP A 90 11.19 11.22 -9.27
N ASP A 91 9.94 11.17 -8.80
CA ASP A 91 8.75 10.78 -9.56
C ASP A 91 8.39 11.78 -10.68
N LEU A 92 7.43 11.41 -11.53
CA LEU A 92 6.94 12.27 -12.62
C LEU A 92 6.51 13.67 -12.15
N PHE A 93 5.93 13.74 -10.94
CA PHE A 93 5.55 15.01 -10.34
C PHE A 93 6.76 15.93 -10.14
N SER A 94 7.85 15.40 -9.57
CA SER A 94 9.09 16.17 -9.38
C SER A 94 9.80 16.53 -10.68
N GLN A 95 9.60 15.76 -11.75
CA GLN A 95 10.17 16.06 -13.06
C GLN A 95 9.49 17.29 -13.69
N VAL A 96 8.16 17.40 -13.57
CA VAL A 96 7.40 18.53 -14.12
C VAL A 96 7.47 19.77 -13.23
N LEU A 97 7.24 19.62 -11.92
CA LEU A 97 7.15 20.74 -10.98
C LEU A 97 8.47 21.07 -10.27
N GLY A 98 9.48 20.22 -10.44
CA GLY A 98 10.74 20.31 -9.73
C GLY A 98 10.71 19.64 -8.36
N LYS A 99 11.88 19.62 -7.70
CA LYS A 99 12.05 19.03 -6.37
C LYS A 99 11.21 19.78 -5.31
N GLU A 100 10.62 19.00 -4.40
CA GLU A 100 9.88 19.53 -3.26
C GLU A 100 10.74 20.44 -2.36
N ARG A 101 10.10 21.42 -1.74
CA ARG A 101 10.76 22.34 -0.81
C ARG A 101 10.99 21.65 0.54
N PRO A 102 12.05 22.02 1.27
CA PRO A 102 12.22 21.53 2.64
C PRO A 102 11.00 21.86 3.51
N GLY A 103 10.50 20.87 4.27
CA GLY A 103 9.43 21.04 5.25
C GLY A 103 7.99 20.97 4.72
N PHE A 104 7.77 20.84 3.42
CA PHE A 104 6.42 20.72 2.86
C PHE A 104 6.41 19.88 1.58
N VAL A 105 5.47 18.94 1.50
CA VAL A 105 5.19 18.14 0.29
C VAL A 105 3.85 18.57 -0.30
N CYS A 106 3.85 19.04 -1.54
CA CYS A 106 2.71 19.69 -2.17
C CYS A 106 1.40 18.89 -2.12
N THR A 107 1.46 17.58 -2.29
CA THR A 107 0.29 16.70 -2.48
C THR A 107 -0.15 15.95 -1.22
N TYR A 108 0.52 16.17 -0.08
CA TYR A 108 0.19 15.52 1.19
C TYR A 108 -0.48 16.49 2.19
N GLY A 109 -0.53 17.78 1.85
CA GLY A 109 -1.10 18.81 2.71
C GLY A 109 -0.11 19.36 3.73
N LYS A 110 -0.60 20.22 4.63
CA LYS A 110 0.25 20.88 5.63
C LYS A 110 0.74 19.86 6.67
N GLY A 111 2.03 19.94 7.00
CA GLY A 111 2.65 19.20 8.09
C GLY A 111 3.44 17.96 7.67
N VAL A 112 3.33 17.53 6.41
CA VAL A 112 4.18 16.45 5.87
C VAL A 112 5.40 17.07 5.21
N ALA A 113 6.58 16.70 5.72
CA ALA A 113 7.86 17.10 5.17
C ALA A 113 8.44 16.00 4.26
N PRO A 114 9.29 16.35 3.28
CA PRO A 114 9.99 15.35 2.47
C PRO A 114 10.79 14.32 3.30
N THR A 115 11.28 14.71 4.48
CA THR A 115 11.98 13.83 5.41
C THR A 115 11.09 12.76 6.03
N ASP A 116 9.79 13.01 6.15
CA ASP A 116 8.84 12.04 6.71
C ASP A 116 8.53 10.93 5.70
N LEU A 117 8.58 11.26 4.40
CA LEU A 117 8.30 10.32 3.31
C LEU A 117 9.55 9.62 2.79
N TRP A 118 10.61 10.40 2.52
CA TRP A 118 11.83 9.94 1.84
C TRP A 118 13.09 10.13 2.68
N GLY A 119 12.94 10.60 3.93
CA GLY A 119 14.07 10.74 4.82
C GLY A 119 14.59 9.39 5.28
N THR A 120 15.79 9.42 5.86
CA THR A 120 16.36 8.26 6.51
C THR A 120 15.47 7.91 7.71
N LYS A 121 14.89 6.71 7.68
CA LYS A 121 14.11 6.17 8.81
C LYS A 121 14.94 6.25 10.08
N SER A 122 14.28 6.50 11.21
CA SER A 122 14.99 6.55 12.49
C SER A 122 15.70 5.21 12.74
N THR A 123 16.79 5.24 13.52
CA THR A 123 17.52 4.01 13.92
C THR A 123 16.59 2.97 14.54
N ILE A 124 15.56 3.42 15.27
CA ILE A 124 14.53 2.57 15.89
C ILE A 124 13.66 1.87 14.84
N GLU A 125 13.23 2.58 13.79
CA GLU A 125 12.43 2.00 12.71
C GLU A 125 13.25 1.03 11.86
N ILE A 126 14.51 1.38 11.58
CA ILE A 126 15.44 0.47 10.89
C ILE A 126 15.63 -0.80 11.73
N GLN A 127 15.81 -0.67 13.05
CA GLN A 127 15.93 -1.83 13.94
C GLN A 127 14.68 -2.72 13.93
N LYS A 128 13.48 -2.13 13.93
CA LYS A 128 12.23 -2.90 13.81
C LYS A 128 12.16 -3.70 12.50
N ILE A 129 12.58 -3.11 11.38
CA ILE A 129 12.63 -3.79 10.07
C ILE A 129 13.65 -4.93 10.13
N ILE A 130 14.85 -4.68 10.67
CA ILE A 130 15.89 -5.71 10.84
C ILE A 130 15.39 -6.87 11.70
N ASP A 131 14.72 -6.57 12.81
CA ASP A 131 14.19 -7.59 13.71
C ASP A 131 13.10 -8.43 13.03
N GLU A 132 12.25 -7.82 12.19
CA GLU A 132 11.23 -8.52 11.43
C GLU A 132 11.84 -9.46 10.40
N VAL A 133 12.82 -8.99 9.62
CA VAL A 133 13.57 -9.83 8.67
C VAL A 133 14.25 -11.00 9.39
N LYS A 134 14.84 -10.75 10.56
CA LYS A 134 15.44 -11.81 11.39
C LYS A 134 14.41 -12.83 11.89
N ARG A 135 13.19 -12.41 12.22
CA ARG A 135 12.11 -13.34 12.62
C ARG A 135 11.67 -14.20 11.44
N ASN A 136 11.47 -13.60 10.28
CA ASN A 136 11.05 -14.32 9.08
C ASN A 136 12.09 -15.38 8.67
N ALA A 137 13.37 -15.00 8.63
CA ALA A 137 14.45 -15.94 8.35
C ALA A 137 14.54 -17.10 9.36
N ARG A 138 14.26 -16.84 10.65
CA ARG A 138 14.20 -17.90 11.68
C ARG A 138 13.05 -18.87 11.44
N VAL A 139 11.89 -18.37 11.02
CA VAL A 139 10.72 -19.21 10.70
C VAL A 139 11.03 -20.10 9.50
N GLU A 140 11.56 -19.54 8.42
CA GLU A 140 11.92 -20.30 7.21
C GLU A 140 12.93 -21.41 7.51
N ILE A 141 14.02 -21.10 8.22
CA ILE A 141 15.03 -22.11 8.61
C ILE A 141 14.41 -23.21 9.49
N GLN A 142 13.50 -22.84 10.40
CA GLN A 142 12.84 -23.81 11.27
C GLN A 142 11.88 -24.73 10.50
N GLU A 143 11.16 -24.20 9.51
CA GLU A 143 10.30 -24.97 8.62
C GLU A 143 11.12 -25.93 7.75
N GLU A 144 12.20 -25.47 7.13
CA GLU A 144 13.11 -26.32 6.35
C GLU A 144 13.73 -27.44 7.20
N MET A 145 14.14 -27.13 8.44
CA MET A 145 14.69 -28.12 9.36
C MET A 145 13.64 -29.17 9.77
N GLN A 146 12.38 -28.78 9.94
CA GLN A 146 11.30 -29.75 10.20
C GLN A 146 11.05 -30.67 9.01
N VAL A 147 11.09 -30.15 7.78
CA VAL A 147 10.94 -30.96 6.56
C VAL A 147 12.09 -31.96 6.44
N LYS A 148 13.34 -31.52 6.61
CA LYS A 148 14.51 -32.43 6.57
C LYS A 148 14.45 -33.51 7.65
N LEU A 149 13.97 -33.17 8.86
CA LEU A 149 13.79 -34.15 9.93
C LEU A 149 12.70 -35.18 9.58
N GLN A 150 11.59 -34.75 8.96
CA GLN A 150 10.55 -35.67 8.49
C GLN A 150 11.07 -36.62 7.40
N GLU A 151 11.82 -36.09 6.44
CA GLU A 151 12.44 -36.89 5.36
C GLU A 151 13.40 -37.95 5.93
N GLN A 152 14.23 -37.59 6.92
CA GLN A 152 15.11 -38.56 7.60
C GLN A 152 14.32 -39.64 8.34
N VAL A 153 13.22 -39.27 9.02
CA VAL A 153 12.36 -40.26 9.70
C VAL A 153 11.70 -41.20 8.71
N GLU A 154 11.27 -40.70 7.54
CA GLU A 154 10.72 -41.54 6.47
C GLU A 154 11.78 -42.47 5.87
N ALA A 155 13.00 -41.97 5.62
CA ALA A 155 14.11 -42.78 5.13
C ALA A 155 14.44 -43.93 6.10
N ILE A 156 14.63 -43.64 7.39
CA ILE A 156 14.90 -44.65 8.42
C ILE A 156 13.75 -45.67 8.50
N LYS A 157 12.51 -45.20 8.39
CA LYS A 157 11.33 -46.08 8.37
C LYS A 157 11.37 -47.05 7.18
N THR A 158 11.76 -46.58 6.00
CA THR A 158 11.86 -47.43 4.81
C THR A 158 13.02 -48.43 4.90
N GLU A 159 14.19 -48.03 5.39
CA GLU A 159 15.35 -48.91 5.56
C GLU A 159 15.05 -50.03 6.58
N MET A 160 14.48 -49.67 7.73
CA MET A 160 14.12 -50.67 8.74
C MET A 160 13.08 -51.66 8.21
N PHE A 161 12.11 -51.19 7.44
CA PHE A 161 11.07 -52.03 6.87
C PHE A 161 11.62 -52.99 5.79
N THR A 162 12.52 -52.51 4.94
CA THR A 162 13.17 -53.35 3.92
C THR A 162 14.06 -54.41 4.56
N GLY A 163 14.87 -54.04 5.55
CA GLY A 163 15.70 -55.00 6.30
C GLY A 163 14.90 -56.07 7.05
N PHE A 164 13.72 -55.70 7.59
CA PHE A 164 12.86 -56.69 8.23
C PHE A 164 12.20 -57.63 7.22
N LYS A 165 11.79 -57.12 6.05
CA LYS A 165 11.25 -57.96 4.96
C LYS A 165 12.26 -58.99 4.48
N THR A 166 13.53 -58.61 4.31
CA THR A 166 14.58 -59.54 3.89
C THR A 166 14.83 -60.63 4.95
N PHE A 167 14.82 -60.26 6.23
CA PHE A 167 14.92 -61.21 7.33
C PHE A 167 13.77 -62.22 7.35
N LEU A 168 12.52 -61.75 7.19
CA LEU A 168 11.37 -62.65 7.12
C LEU A 168 11.43 -63.60 5.92
N ALA A 169 11.85 -63.10 4.76
CA ALA A 169 12.05 -63.94 3.57
C ALA A 169 13.10 -65.03 3.81
N GLN A 170 14.20 -64.72 4.50
CA GLN A 170 15.21 -65.70 4.89
C GLN A 170 14.65 -66.76 5.85
N LEU A 171 13.88 -66.36 6.87
CA LEU A 171 13.26 -67.31 7.79
C LEU A 171 12.33 -68.29 7.07
N GLN A 172 11.60 -67.81 6.07
CA GLN A 172 10.70 -68.65 5.27
C GLN A 172 11.46 -69.69 4.43
N THR A 173 12.69 -69.40 3.99
CA THR A 173 13.54 -70.39 3.30
C THR A 173 14.05 -71.50 4.22
N CYS A 174 14.26 -71.20 5.51
CA CYS A 174 14.75 -72.17 6.49
C CYS A 174 13.64 -73.03 7.10
N PHE A 175 12.39 -72.56 7.11
CA PHE A 175 11.25 -73.23 7.77
C PHE A 175 9.97 -73.12 6.92
N PRO A 176 9.78 -73.96 5.88
CA PRO A 176 8.68 -73.82 4.92
C PRO A 176 7.28 -74.16 5.47
N THR A 177 7.20 -74.82 6.63
CA THR A 177 5.93 -75.24 7.26
C THR A 177 5.28 -74.14 8.12
N VAL A 178 6.00 -73.05 8.43
CA VAL A 178 5.48 -71.97 9.29
C VAL A 178 4.78 -70.92 8.42
N ALA A 179 3.46 -70.77 8.58
CA ALA A 179 2.70 -69.71 7.94
C ALA A 179 2.99 -68.36 8.62
N ILE A 180 3.68 -67.45 7.91
CA ILE A 180 3.95 -66.10 8.39
C ILE A 180 2.71 -65.23 8.10
N PRO A 181 2.13 -64.53 9.09
CA PRO A 181 1.03 -63.59 8.86
C PRO A 181 1.42 -62.46 7.90
N GLU A 182 0.47 -61.94 7.12
CA GLU A 182 0.70 -60.79 6.23
C GLU A 182 1.10 -59.54 7.03
N PHE A 183 2.41 -59.29 7.10
CA PHE A 183 3.02 -58.26 7.95
C PHE A 183 2.62 -56.83 7.57
N SER A 184 2.07 -56.64 6.37
CA SER A 184 1.50 -55.36 5.91
C SER A 184 0.46 -54.79 6.88
N SER A 185 -0.24 -55.67 7.62
CA SER A 185 -1.28 -55.30 8.59
C SER A 185 -0.75 -54.88 9.97
N MET A 186 0.47 -55.32 10.35
CA MET A 186 1.02 -55.15 11.71
C MET A 186 1.65 -53.77 11.91
N TRP A 187 2.18 -53.19 10.84
CA TRP A 187 2.72 -51.84 10.81
C TRP A 187 1.76 -50.92 10.08
N ASN A 188 0.63 -50.65 10.72
CA ASN A 188 -0.38 -49.74 10.18
C ASN A 188 0.07 -48.29 10.43
N PRO A 189 0.53 -47.52 9.42
CA PRO A 189 0.98 -46.13 9.61
C PRO A 189 -0.14 -45.26 10.21
N ASN A 190 -1.39 -45.68 10.01
CA ASN A 190 -2.59 -45.01 10.43
C ASN A 190 -2.83 -44.99 11.96
N ILE A 191 -2.06 -45.74 12.77
CA ILE A 191 -2.20 -45.72 14.25
C ILE A 191 -1.57 -44.44 14.83
N ASN A 192 -0.34 -44.09 14.42
CA ASN A 192 0.28 -42.82 14.82
C ASN A 192 -0.10 -41.65 13.91
N GLU A 193 -0.45 -41.90 12.64
CA GLU A 193 -0.79 -40.85 11.70
C GLU A 193 -2.17 -40.24 11.96
N ARG A 194 -3.17 -41.02 12.40
CA ARG A 194 -4.46 -40.45 12.86
C ARG A 194 -4.27 -39.61 14.11
N ASP A 195 -3.56 -40.11 15.11
CA ASP A 195 -3.31 -39.39 16.36
C ASP A 195 -2.48 -38.11 16.14
N MET A 196 -1.47 -38.14 15.26
CA MET A 196 -0.72 -36.95 14.87
C MET A 196 -1.58 -35.99 14.03
N LYS A 197 -2.32 -36.47 13.03
CA LYS A 197 -3.22 -35.64 12.20
C LYS A 197 -4.33 -35.00 13.04
N ASP A 198 -4.84 -35.70 14.05
CA ASP A 198 -5.89 -35.21 14.94
C ASP A 198 -5.33 -34.21 15.96
N LYS A 199 -4.11 -34.41 16.48
CA LYS A 199 -3.38 -33.37 17.24
C LYS A 199 -3.12 -32.11 16.39
N ILE A 200 -2.67 -32.27 15.14
CA ILE A 200 -2.42 -31.16 14.22
C ILE A 200 -3.73 -30.43 13.87
N LYS A 201 -4.80 -31.15 13.56
CA LYS A 201 -6.13 -30.58 13.29
C LYS A 201 -6.69 -29.85 14.51
N SER A 202 -6.55 -30.43 15.71
CA SER A 202 -6.96 -29.80 16.97
C SER A 202 -6.23 -28.47 17.18
N HIS A 203 -4.91 -28.45 16.98
CA HIS A 203 -4.11 -27.25 17.14
C HIS A 203 -4.45 -26.16 16.11
N ARG A 204 -4.63 -26.54 14.83
CA ARG A 204 -5.10 -25.64 13.76
C ARG A 204 -6.51 -25.10 14.02
N LYS A 205 -7.42 -25.92 14.55
CA LYS A 205 -8.79 -25.51 14.91
C LYS A 205 -8.79 -24.53 16.08
N LYS A 206 -7.92 -24.74 17.08
CA LYS A 206 -7.72 -23.81 18.19
C LYS A 206 -7.19 -22.46 17.68
N LYS A 207 -6.14 -22.47 16.85
CA LYS A 207 -5.56 -21.27 16.24
C LYS A 207 -6.59 -20.50 15.39
N ARG A 208 -7.38 -21.18 14.55
CA ARG A 208 -8.47 -20.56 13.75
C ARG A 208 -9.59 -19.97 14.62
N LYS A 209 -9.89 -20.55 15.78
CA LYS A 209 -10.89 -20.00 16.71
C LYS A 209 -10.38 -18.73 17.38
N GLU A 210 -9.13 -18.71 17.81
CA GLU A 210 -8.47 -17.52 18.38
C GLU A 210 -8.40 -16.39 17.34
N GLU A 211 -8.01 -16.69 16.10
CA GLU A 211 -7.94 -15.71 15.01
C GLU A 211 -9.32 -15.17 14.61
N LYS A 212 -10.36 -16.02 14.54
CA LYS A 212 -11.74 -15.57 14.33
C LYS A 212 -12.27 -14.72 15.48
N ALA A 213 -11.90 -15.02 16.72
CA ALA A 213 -12.27 -14.22 17.88
C ALA A 213 -11.60 -12.84 17.83
N GLN A 214 -10.32 -12.78 17.47
CA GLN A 214 -9.61 -11.53 17.24
C GLN A 214 -10.22 -10.71 16.09
N LYS A 215 -10.55 -11.36 14.97
CA LYS A 215 -11.18 -10.69 13.82
C LYS A 215 -12.58 -10.16 14.15
N LYS A 216 -13.40 -10.92 14.91
CA LYS A 216 -14.70 -10.44 15.42
C LYS A 216 -14.54 -9.25 16.37
N LEU A 217 -13.51 -9.24 17.21
CA LEU A 217 -13.24 -8.13 18.13
C LEU A 217 -12.80 -6.86 17.37
N VAL A 218 -12.03 -7.00 16.30
CA VAL A 218 -11.66 -5.87 15.43
C VAL A 218 -12.88 -5.36 14.67
N GLU A 219 -13.72 -6.27 14.16
CA GLU A 219 -14.91 -5.90 13.40
C GLU A 219 -16.01 -5.29 14.27
N SER A 220 -16.20 -5.74 15.51
CA SER A 220 -17.12 -5.12 16.46
C SER A 220 -16.68 -3.69 16.81
N LYS A 221 -15.38 -3.47 17.04
CA LYS A 221 -14.82 -2.13 17.25
C LYS A 221 -15.01 -1.21 16.04
N SER A 222 -14.88 -1.76 14.82
CA SER A 222 -15.14 -1.02 13.58
C SER A 222 -16.63 -0.65 13.40
N LYS A 223 -17.55 -1.58 13.65
CA LYS A 223 -19.00 -1.33 13.59
C LYS A 223 -19.46 -0.34 14.65
N GLU A 224 -18.91 -0.41 15.85
CA GLU A 224 -19.18 0.55 16.92
C GLU A 224 -18.71 1.97 16.55
N SER A 225 -17.53 2.10 15.94
CA SER A 225 -17.03 3.37 15.40
C SER A 225 -17.92 3.94 14.30
N LYS A 226 -18.39 3.10 13.36
CA LYS A 226 -19.33 3.50 12.29
C LYS A 226 -20.69 3.91 12.84
N ALA A 227 -21.22 3.21 13.84
CA ALA A 227 -22.49 3.56 14.48
C ALA A 227 -22.41 4.89 15.23
N LYS A 228 -21.28 5.17 15.92
CA LYS A 228 -21.00 6.47 16.52
C LYS A 228 -20.95 7.58 15.46
N LYS A 229 -20.31 7.35 14.31
CA LYS A 229 -20.25 8.30 13.18
C LYS A 229 -21.62 8.57 12.53
N ALA A 230 -22.43 7.52 12.33
CA ALA A 230 -23.76 7.66 11.74
C ALA A 230 -24.75 8.39 12.66
N LYS A 231 -24.60 8.23 13.98
CA LYS A 231 -25.37 9.02 14.96
C LYS A 231 -25.00 10.50 14.86
N VAL A 232 -23.71 10.82 14.83
CA VAL A 232 -23.20 12.19 14.64
C VAL A 232 -23.65 12.81 13.31
N LEU A 233 -23.74 12.03 12.23
CA LEU A 233 -24.15 12.52 10.91
C LEU A 233 -25.66 12.78 10.79
N LYS A 234 -26.50 12.01 11.51
CA LYS A 234 -27.96 12.23 11.56
C LYS A 234 -28.34 13.46 12.37
N ASP A 235 -27.49 13.85 13.32
CA ASP A 235 -27.69 15.07 14.10
C ASP A 235 -27.34 16.35 13.29
N LEU A 236 -26.75 16.21 12.09
CA LEU A 236 -26.43 17.29 11.13
C LEU A 236 -27.42 17.28 9.95
N ASN A 237 -28.55 17.95 10.11
CA ASN A 237 -29.63 18.05 9.12
C ASN A 237 -29.26 18.99 7.93
N VAL A 238 -29.07 18.46 6.71
CA VAL A 238 -28.90 19.27 5.47
C VAL A 238 -29.90 18.80 4.40
N PRO A 239 -30.76 19.69 3.84
CA PRO A 239 -31.76 19.32 2.85
C PRO A 239 -31.21 19.28 1.41
N GLU A 240 -31.61 18.28 0.63
CA GLU A 240 -31.24 18.10 -0.78
C GLU A 240 -32.22 18.81 -1.74
N HIS A 241 -31.70 19.53 -2.74
CA HIS A 241 -32.43 19.94 -3.95
C HIS A 241 -31.77 19.31 -5.19
N PRO A 242 -32.52 18.67 -6.10
CA PRO A 242 -31.96 18.06 -7.31
C PRO A 242 -31.75 19.10 -8.42
N LEU A 243 -30.56 19.10 -9.04
CA LEU A 243 -30.25 19.88 -10.25
C LEU A 243 -30.60 19.08 -11.51
N THR A 244 -31.38 19.69 -12.40
CA THR A 244 -31.71 19.18 -13.73
C THR A 244 -30.59 19.54 -14.71
N MET A 245 -30.14 18.57 -15.50
CA MET A 245 -29.16 18.76 -16.58
C MET A 245 -29.88 19.16 -17.88
N SER A 246 -29.28 20.04 -18.68
CA SER A 246 -29.65 20.26 -20.08
C SER A 246 -28.38 20.29 -20.97
N PRO A 247 -28.34 19.58 -22.12
CA PRO A 247 -27.12 19.42 -22.91
C PRO A 247 -27.08 20.28 -24.19
N ASN A 248 -25.90 20.82 -24.51
CA ASN A 248 -25.25 20.91 -25.83
C ASN A 248 -24.49 22.23 -26.04
N MET A 249 -23.22 22.14 -26.46
CA MET A 249 -22.59 23.00 -27.48
C MET A 249 -21.38 22.23 -28.06
N THR A 250 -21.21 22.30 -29.38
CA THR A 250 -20.39 21.41 -30.23
C THR A 250 -18.97 21.91 -30.52
N LEU A 251 -18.15 20.96 -31.00
CA LEU A 251 -16.69 20.87 -31.20
C LEU A 251 -15.96 21.99 -31.99
N ASN A 252 -16.60 23.08 -32.41
CA ASN A 252 -16.02 23.97 -33.44
C ASN A 252 -15.34 25.26 -32.96
N GLU A 253 -15.21 25.50 -31.65
CA GLU A 253 -14.64 26.76 -31.13
C GLU A 253 -13.22 26.67 -30.56
N LEU A 254 -12.54 25.52 -30.67
CA LEU A 254 -11.23 25.29 -30.01
C LEU A 254 -9.96 25.53 -30.86
N LYS A 255 -10.07 26.07 -32.09
CA LYS A 255 -8.90 26.35 -32.94
C LYS A 255 -8.63 27.85 -33.13
N ALA A 256 -8.23 28.54 -32.06
CA ALA A 256 -7.41 29.75 -32.20
C ALA A 256 -6.75 30.11 -30.86
N LYS A 257 -5.41 30.23 -30.89
CA LYS A 257 -4.49 30.89 -29.93
C LYS A 257 -3.69 29.98 -28.98
N THR A 258 -2.50 29.59 -29.45
CA THR A 258 -1.26 29.55 -28.64
C THR A 258 -0.53 30.89 -28.74
N PRO A 259 0.24 31.34 -27.72
CA PRO A 259 1.71 31.20 -27.85
C PRO A 259 2.55 31.07 -26.54
N GLN A 260 3.67 30.34 -26.71
CA GLN A 260 5.07 30.50 -26.23
C GLN A 260 5.48 30.60 -24.74
N LYS A 261 6.47 29.73 -24.41
CA LYS A 261 7.24 29.56 -23.17
C LYS A 261 8.24 30.71 -22.92
N GLY A 262 8.43 31.10 -21.65
CA GLY A 262 9.51 31.98 -21.18
C GLY A 262 10.23 31.43 -19.94
N ASN A 263 11.57 31.37 -20.03
CA ASN A 263 12.53 30.83 -19.06
C ASN A 263 12.56 31.53 -17.68
N PHE A 264 12.73 30.77 -16.61
CA PHE A 264 13.12 31.27 -15.28
C PHE A 264 14.55 30.80 -14.94
N ASN A 265 15.47 31.75 -14.83
CA ASN A 265 16.85 31.51 -14.40
C ASN A 265 17.15 32.34 -13.13
N GLY A 266 17.62 31.66 -12.08
CA GLY A 266 18.57 32.17 -11.09
C GLY A 266 18.13 33.20 -10.05
N TYR A 267 17.99 32.77 -8.78
CA TYR A 267 18.25 33.65 -7.62
C TYR A 267 19.36 33.06 -6.74
N LYS A 268 20.50 33.75 -6.72
CA LYS A 268 21.64 33.55 -5.80
C LYS A 268 21.24 33.94 -4.37
N LEU A 269 21.49 33.05 -3.40
CA LEU A 269 21.44 33.32 -1.97
C LEU A 269 22.52 34.34 -1.55
N LYS A 270 22.10 35.50 -1.03
CA LYS A 270 22.99 36.36 -0.21
C LYS A 270 22.92 35.90 1.24
N LYS A 271 24.07 35.46 1.78
CA LYS A 271 24.30 35.28 3.21
C LYS A 271 24.37 36.64 3.90
N SER A 272 23.62 36.81 4.98
CA SER A 272 23.85 37.78 6.06
C SER A 272 23.43 37.06 7.36
N GLY A 273 24.25 36.83 8.37
CA GLY A 273 25.40 37.59 8.84
C GLY A 273 24.91 38.66 9.82
N LYS A 274 25.38 38.56 11.09
CA LYS A 274 25.17 39.42 12.29
C LYS A 274 24.35 38.71 13.37
N LYS A 275 24.62 38.87 14.66
CA LYS A 275 25.65 39.60 15.42
C LYS A 275 25.61 39.03 16.84
#